data_AF-A0A7K2ED50-F1
#
_entry.id   AF-A0A7K2ED50-F1
#
_cell.length_a   1.000
_cell.length_b   1.000
_cell.length_c   1.000
_cell.angle_alpha   90.00
_cell.angle_beta   90.00
_cell.angle_gamma   90.00
#
_symmetry.space_group_name_H-M   'P 1'
#
loop_
_entity.id
_entity.type
_entity.pdbx_description
1 polymer ?
#
loop_
_entity_poly.entity_id
_entity_poly.type
_entity_poly.pdbx_seq_one_letter_code
_entity_poly.pdbx_strand_id
1 'polypeptide(L)' 'LEYPVIRHMNNLESVYTYEGTHEIHTLILGQAITGQSAFA' A
#
# COMPACT_ATOMS: atom_id res chain seq x y z
N LEU A 1 -3.91 -22.06 -17.26
CA LEU A 1 -4.99 -21.05 -17.05
C LEU A 1 -6.06 -21.50 -16.05
N GLU A 2 -5.92 -22.67 -15.43
CA GLU A 2 -7.00 -23.34 -14.67
C GLU A 2 -7.25 -22.79 -13.25
N TYR A 3 -6.29 -22.04 -12.67
CA TYR A 3 -6.40 -21.46 -11.32
C TYR A 3 -5.98 -19.98 -11.34
N PRO A 4 -6.90 -19.04 -11.59
CA PRO A 4 -6.56 -17.62 -11.72
C PRO A 4 -6.23 -16.94 -10.39
N VAL A 5 -6.55 -17.57 -9.25
CA VAL A 5 -6.39 -16.98 -7.90
C VAL A 5 -4.94 -16.56 -7.66
N ILE A 6 -3.96 -17.42 -7.97
CA ILE A 6 -2.55 -17.09 -7.76
C ILE A 6 -2.08 -15.95 -8.67
N ARG A 7 -2.59 -15.86 -9.90
CA ARG A 7 -2.32 -14.73 -10.80
C ARG A 7 -2.88 -13.42 -10.21
N HIS A 8 -4.10 -13.45 -9.68
CA HIS A 8 -4.70 -12.27 -9.05
C HIS A 8 -3.96 -11.85 -7.78
N MET A 9 -3.52 -12.80 -6.95
CA MET A 9 -2.65 -12.50 -5.80
C MET A 9 -1.39 -11.75 -6.26
N ASN A 10 -0.69 -12.26 -7.27
CA ASN A 10 0.50 -11.60 -7.80
C ASN A 10 0.20 -10.20 -8.38
N ASN A 11 -0.97 -10.01 -9.00
CA ASN A 11 -1.40 -8.70 -9.46
C ASN A 11 -1.68 -7.74 -8.29
N LEU A 12 -2.30 -8.24 -7.21
CA LEU A 12 -2.60 -7.44 -6.01
C LEU A 12 -1.33 -7.03 -5.26
N GLU A 13 -0.30 -7.88 -5.21
CA GLU A 13 1.00 -7.52 -4.60
C GLU A 13 1.64 -6.32 -5.31
N SER A 14 1.53 -6.25 -6.64
CA SER A 14 1.98 -5.07 -7.39
C SER A 14 1.14 -3.85 -7.03
N VAL A 15 -0.19 -3.98 -6.99
CA VAL A 15 -1.13 -2.89 -6.62
C VAL A 15 -0.85 -2.36 -5.21
N TYR A 16 -0.53 -3.23 -4.25
CA TYR A 16 -0.27 -2.88 -2.86
C TYR A 16 0.95 -1.97 -2.66
N THR A 17 1.88 -1.95 -3.63
CA THR A 17 3.17 -1.26 -3.48
C THR A 17 3.34 -0.04 -4.39
N TYR A 18 2.81 -0.07 -5.62
CA TYR A 18 3.26 0.90 -6.64
C TYR A 18 2.74 2.34 -6.47
N GLU A 19 1.53 2.57 -5.94
CA GLU A 19 0.98 3.93 -5.71
C GLU A 19 1.20 4.43 -4.28
N GLY A 20 2.28 3.97 -3.66
CA GLY A 20 2.54 4.21 -2.25
C GLY A 20 2.19 2.98 -1.44
N THR A 21 3.14 2.59 -0.60
CA THR A 21 2.96 1.44 0.27
C THR A 21 1.90 1.73 1.33
N HIS A 22 1.37 0.67 1.92
CA HIS A 22 0.47 0.78 3.06
C HIS A 22 1.04 1.64 4.20
N GLU A 23 2.35 1.54 4.46
CA GLU A 23 3.06 2.34 5.46
C GLU A 23 3.09 3.82 5.06
N ILE A 24 3.38 4.13 3.79
CA ILE A 24 3.37 5.52 3.31
C ILE A 24 1.98 6.16 3.47
N HIS A 25 0.91 5.46 3.08
CA HIS A 25 -0.45 5.95 3.28
C HIS A 25 -0.79 6.12 4.77
N THR A 26 -0.34 5.21 5.62
CA THR A 26 -0.50 5.33 7.07
C THR A 26 0.20 6.57 7.62
N LEU A 27 1.42 6.87 7.16
CA LEU A 27 2.17 8.06 7.56
C LEU A 27 1.52 9.36 7.07
N ILE A 28 0.98 9.37 5.85
CA ILE A 28 0.21 10.50 5.31
C ILE A 28 -1.02 10.79 6.19
N LEU A 29 -1.79 9.75 6.53
CA LEU A 29 -2.95 9.89 7.43
C LEU A 29 -2.51 10.35 8.83
N GLY A 30 -1.41 9.78 9.36
CA GLY A 30 -0.83 10.18 10.63
C GLY A 30 -0.47 11.66 10.67
N GLN A 31 0.17 12.18 9.63
CA GLN A 31 0.47 13.60 9.50
C GLN A 31 -0.81 14.45 9.42
N ALA A 32 -1.81 14.02 8.66
CA ALA A 32 -3.07 14.75 8.52
C ALA A 32 -3.86 14.85 9.84
N ILE A 33 -3.78 13.82 10.69
CA ILE A 33 -4.49 13.76 11.97
C ILE A 33 -3.72 14.48 13.08
N THR A 34 -2.39 14.28 13.15
CA THR A 34 -1.58 14.74 14.28
C THR A 34 -0.87 16.08 14.02
N GLY A 35 -0.77 16.49 12.76
CA GLY A 35 0.05 17.63 12.34
C GLY A 35 1.56 17.38 12.37
N GLN A 36 2.01 16.17 12.75
CA GLN A 36 3.42 15.81 12.86
C GLN A 36 3.83 14.88 11.73
N SER A 37 4.94 15.20 11.07
CA SER A 37 5.51 14.38 10.00
C SER A 37 6.39 13.25 10.58
N ALA A 38 6.26 12.04 10.05
CA ALA A 38 6.96 10.84 10.51
C ALA A 38 7.56 9.98 9.37
N PHE A 39 8.00 10.61 8.27
CA PHE A 39 8.58 9.91 7.09
C PHE A 39 10.07 9.59 7.21
N ALA A 40 10.73 10.04 8.27
CA ALA A 40 12.18 9.94 8.45
C ALA A 40 12.60 8.70 9.23
#